data_AF-A0A7C5AYC3-F1
#
_entry.id   AF-A0A7C5AYC3-F1
#
_cell.length_a   1.000
_cell.length_b   1.000
_cell.length_c   1.000
_cell.angle_alpha   90.00
_cell.angle_beta   90.00
_cell.angle_gamma   90.00
#
_symmetry.space_group_name_H-M   'P 1'
#
loop_
_entity.id
_entity.type
_entity.pdbx_description
1 polymer ?
#
loop_
_entity_poly.entity_id
_entity_poly.type
_entity_poly.pdbx_seq_one_letter_code
_entity_poly.pdbx_strand_id
1 'polypeptide(L)' 'MIKILLVEDNEVDARLTQDILAEWGMEEFDIIHVTRLSDAVTHLARARFDAVLLDLSLPD' A
#
# COMPACT_ATOMS: atom_id res chain seq x y z
N MET A 1 6.49 -13.92 -2.36
CA MET A 1 5.55 -12.78 -2.38
C MET A 1 5.99 -11.77 -1.35
N ILE A 2 6.38 -10.58 -1.81
CA ILE A 2 6.66 -9.38 -1.04
C ILE A 2 5.32 -8.76 -0.66
N LYS A 3 5.08 -8.58 0.63
CA LYS A 3 3.86 -8.00 1.14
C LYS A 3 4.03 -6.50 1.32
N ILE A 4 3.24 -5.73 0.57
CA ILE A 4 3.31 -4.26 0.53
C ILE A 4 2.06 -3.68 1.19
N LEU A 5 2.26 -2.70 2.07
CA LEU A 5 1.19 -1.84 2.55
C LEU A 5 1.22 -0.53 1.78
N LEU A 6 0.15 -0.22 1.04
CA LEU A 6 -0.03 1.04 0.33
C LEU A 6 -0.97 1.93 1.14
N VAL A 7 -0.54 3.17 1.42
CA VAL A 7 -1.33 4.18 2.14
C VAL A 7 -1.56 5.36 1.20
N GLU A 8 -2.77 5.51 0.71
CA GLU A 8 -3.14 6.48 -0.33
C GLU A 8 -4.65 6.74 -0.24
N ASP A 9 -5.09 7.99 -0.07
CA ASP A 9 -6.51 8.32 0.07
C ASP A 9 -7.20 8.49 -1.29
N ASN A 10 -6.44 8.76 -2.35
CA ASN A 10 -6.94 8.86 -3.72
C ASN A 10 -6.97 7.48 -4.41
N GLU A 11 -8.18 6.98 -4.67
CA GLU A 11 -8.38 5.68 -5.34
C GLU A 11 -7.71 5.58 -6.72
N VAL A 12 -7.58 6.70 -7.45
CA VAL A 12 -6.95 6.74 -8.77
C VAL A 12 -5.44 6.54 -8.65
N ASP A 13 -4.81 7.21 -7.69
CA ASP A 13 -3.36 7.11 -7.47
C ASP A 13 -3.01 5.74 -6.87
N ALA A 14 -3.87 5.20 -6.01
CA ALA A 14 -3.74 3.85 -5.48
C ALA A 14 -3.79 2.80 -6.59
N ARG A 15 -4.75 2.93 -7.52
CA ARG A 15 -4.86 2.02 -8.68
C ARG A 15 -3.65 2.13 -9.58
N LEU A 16 -3.20 3.35 -9.91
CA LEU A 16 -2.02 3.56 -10.75
C LEU A 16 -0.78 2.90 -10.13
N THR A 17 -0.58 3.04 -8.83
CA THR A 17 0.54 2.42 -8.11
C THR A 17 0.46 0.89 -8.18
N GLN A 18 -0.73 0.31 -7.99
CA GLN A 18 -0.95 -1.13 -8.13
C GLN A 18 -0.65 -1.63 -9.55
N ASP A 19 -1.08 -0.89 -10.57
CA ASP A 19 -0.87 -1.25 -11.97
C ASP A 19 0.63 -1.21 -12.34
N ILE A 20 1.36 -0.18 -11.89
CA ILE A 20 2.82 -0.08 -12.07
C ILE A 20 3.53 -1.25 -11.40
N LEU A 21 3.14 -1.62 -10.17
CA LEU A 21 3.74 -2.77 -9.48
C LEU A 21 3.42 -4.10 -10.19
N ALA A 22 2.21 -4.24 -10.72
CA ALA A 22 1.79 -5.42 -11.46
C ALA A 22 2.58 -5.59 -12.77
N GLU A 23 2.93 -4.49 -13.46
CA GLU A 23 3.77 -4.52 -14.66
C GLU A 23 5.19 -5.08 -14.38
N TRP A 24 5.68 -4.92 -13.15
CA TRP A 24 7.05 -5.30 -12.78
C TRP A 24 7.13 -6.75 -12.24
N GLY A 25 5.99 -7.39 -11.95
CA GLY A 25 5.95 -8.79 -11.52
C GLY A 25 4.62 -9.18 -10.85
N MET A 26 3.61 -9.55 -11.66
CA MET A 26 2.25 -9.89 -11.21
C MET A 26 2.14 -10.94 -10.09
N GLU A 27 3.12 -11.83 -9.92
CA GLU A 27 3.07 -12.91 -8.91
C GLU A 27 3.93 -12.64 -7.67
N GLU A 28 4.63 -11.50 -7.63
CA GLU A 28 5.55 -11.22 -6.53
C GLU A 28 4.98 -10.31 -5.44
N PHE A 29 3.92 -9.54 -5.69
CA PHE A 29 3.44 -8.55 -4.72
C PHE A 29 2.04 -8.86 -4.16
N ASP A 30 1.94 -8.96 -2.83
CA ASP A 30 0.67 -8.96 -2.09
C ASP A 30 0.42 -7.55 -1.54
N ILE A 31 -0.46 -6.79 -2.19
CA ILE A 31 -0.69 -5.37 -1.87
C ILE A 31 -1.94 -5.24 -1.02
N ILE A 32 -1.79 -4.69 0.18
CA ILE A 32 -2.89 -4.24 1.03
C ILE A 32 -2.93 -2.72 0.96
N HIS A 33 -4.07 -2.18 0.54
CA HIS A 33 -4.28 -0.74 0.43
C HIS A 33 -5.18 -0.23 1.58
N VAL A 34 -4.77 0.88 2.18
CA VAL A 34 -5.51 1.64 3.18
C VAL A 34 -5.48 3.12 2.81
N THR A 35 -6.46 3.90 3.27
CA THR A 35 -6.61 5.31 2.88
C THR A 35 -6.12 6.30 3.96
N ARG A 36 -5.66 5.79 5.10
CA ARG A 36 -5.30 6.60 6.27
C ARG A 36 -4.05 6.06 6.94
N LEU A 37 -3.21 6.95 7.44
CA LEU A 37 -2.01 6.56 8.18
C LEU A 37 -2.36 5.79 9.45
N SER A 38 -3.43 6.20 10.13
CA SER A 38 -3.95 5.53 11.33
C SER A 38 -4.33 4.06 11.09
N ASP A 39 -4.93 3.75 9.95
CA ASP A 39 -5.24 2.38 9.54
C ASP A 39 -3.96 1.61 9.24
N ALA A 40 -3.00 2.23 8.54
CA ALA A 40 -1.72 1.62 8.24
C ALA A 40 -0.98 1.16 9.52
N VAL A 41 -0.94 2.01 10.55
CA VAL A 41 -0.36 1.67 11.86
C VAL A 41 -1.08 0.49 12.51
N THR A 42 -2.41 0.44 12.42
CA THR A 42 -3.21 -0.68 12.95
C THR A 42 -2.88 -1.99 12.24
N HIS A 43 -2.66 -1.95 10.92
CA HIS A 43 -2.26 -3.11 10.12
C HIS A 43 -0.84 -3.57 10.45
N LEU A 44 0.12 -2.64 10.57
CA LEU A 44 1.51 -2.93 10.94
C LEU A 44 1.63 -3.55 12.34
N ALA A 45 0.73 -3.22 13.26
CA ALA A 45 0.69 -3.84 14.59
C ALA A 45 0.21 -5.30 14.57
N ARG A 46 -0.57 -5.70 13.56
CA ARG A 46 -1.21 -7.03 13.48
C ARG A 46 -0.51 -7.99 12.53
N ALA A 47 0.21 -7.47 11.55
CA ALA A 47 0.87 -8.27 10.53
C ALA A 47 2.22 -7.67 10.13
N ARG A 48 3.12 -8.52 9.63
CA ARG A 48 4.36 -8.06 9.01
C ARG A 48 4.14 -7.70 7.55
N PHE A 49 4.85 -6.67 7.13
CA PHE A 49 4.96 -6.20 5.76
C PHE A 49 6.45 -6.08 5.42
N ASP A 50 6.78 -6.31 4.15
CA ASP A 50 8.15 -6.21 3.65
C ASP A 50 8.49 -4.78 3.23
N ALA A 51 7.47 -4.03 2.77
CA ALA A 51 7.59 -2.63 2.42
C ALA A 51 6.30 -1.86 2.70
N VAL A 52 6.43 -0.54 2.87
CA VAL A 52 5.30 0.40 2.99
C VAL A 52 5.49 1.51 1.95
N LEU A 53 4.46 1.73 1.14
CA LEU A 53 4.35 2.87 0.25
C LEU A 53 3.37 3.86 0.90
N LEU A 54 3.88 5.02 1.28
CA LEU A 54 3.12 6.03 2.02
C LEU A 54 3.04 7.29 1.18
N ASP A 55 1.82 7.72 0.86
CA ASP A 55 1.60 9.07 0.37
C ASP A 55 1.82 10.09 1.50
N LEU A 56 2.52 11.17 1.16
CA LEU A 56 2.86 12.26 2.07
C LEU A 56 1.81 13.38 2.04
N SER A 57 0.84 13.32 1.13
CA SER A 57 -0.22 14.32 1.01
C SER A 57 -1.47 14.01 1.84
N LEU A 58 -1.46 12.89 2.58
CA LEU A 58 -2.55 12.43 3.42
C LEU A 58 -3.03 13.51 4.40
N PRO A 59 -4.36 13.64 4.60
CA PRO A 59 -4.95 14.68 5.43
C PRO A 59 -4.93 14.40 6.93
N ASP A 60 -4.64 13.16 7.36
CA ASP A 60 -4.56 12.71 8.75
C ASP A 60 -3.11 12.63 9.27
#